data_AF-M1ZVN1-F1
#
_entry.id   AF-M1ZVN1-F1
#
_cell.length_a   1.000
_cell.length_b   1.000
_cell.length_c   1.000
_cell.angle_alpha   90.00
_cell.angle_beta   90.00
_cell.angle_gamma   90.00
#
_symmetry.space_group_name_H-M   'P 1'
#
loop_
_entity.id
_entity.type
_entity.pdbx_description
1 polymer ?
#
loop_
_entity_poly.entity_id
_entity_poly.type
_entity_poly.pdbx_seq_one_letter_code
_entity_poly.pdbx_strand_id
1 'polypeptide(L)' 'MNEFRCPKCQKLLFKYKLKGELNLEIKCTRCRTFTNTALNKITLTNRYDFHKMNNN' A
#
# COMPACT_ATOMS: atom_id res chain seq x y z
N MET A 1 -2.55 10.06 -4.01
CA MET A 1 -3.04 8.89 -4.76
C MET A 1 -2.09 7.75 -4.42
N ASN A 2 -2.56 6.60 -3.95
CA ASN A 2 -1.66 5.57 -3.44
C ASN A 2 -1.11 4.72 -4.58
N GLU A 3 0.16 4.39 -4.48
CA GLU A 3 0.90 3.62 -5.47
C GLU A 3 1.37 2.33 -4.80
N PHE A 4 1.09 1.19 -5.43
CA PHE A 4 1.65 -0.08 -5.00
C PHE A 4 2.81 -0.45 -5.92
N ARG A 5 3.99 -0.62 -5.32
CA ARG A 5 5.23 -0.95 -6.03
C ARG A 5 5.72 -2.32 -5.57
N CYS A 6 6.34 -3.05 -6.49
CA CYS A 6 6.95 -4.33 -6.16
C CYS A 6 8.10 -4.13 -5.16
N PRO A 7 8.16 -4.86 -4.04
CA PRO A 7 9.20 -4.67 -3.02
C PRO A 7 10.62 -5.01 -3.52
N LYS A 8 10.75 -5.85 -4.57
CA LYS A 8 12.06 -6.26 -5.11
C LYS A 8 12.62 -5.32 -6.17
N CYS A 9 11.79 -4.85 -7.09
CA CYS A 9 12.26 -4.04 -8.22
C CYS A 9 11.74 -2.60 -8.22
N GLN A 10 10.93 -2.24 -7.22
CA GLN A 10 10.26 -0.95 -7.08
C GLN A 10 9.40 -0.53 -8.29
N LYS A 11 9.16 -1.45 -9.23
CA LYS A 11 8.30 -1.22 -10.38
C LYS A 11 6.89 -0.98 -9.89
N LEU A 12 6.27 0.07 -10.40
CA LEU A 12 4.86 0.35 -10.18
C LEU A 12 4.03 -0.82 -10.72
N LEU A 13 3.26 -1.44 -9.85
CA LEU A 13 2.35 -2.52 -10.20
C LEU A 13 1.00 -1.94 -10.59
N PHE A 14 0.45 -1.05 -9.75
CA PHE A 14 -0.80 -0.34 -10.03
C PHE A 14 -0.96 0.88 -9.13
N LYS A 15 -1.84 1.80 -9.55
CA LYS A 15 -2.31 2.94 -8.76
C LYS A 15 -3.76 2.71 -8.39
N TYR A 16 -4.13 3.07 -7.17
CA TYR A 16 -5.48 2.81 -6.69
C TYR A 16 -6.04 3.98 -5.88
N LYS A 17 -7.37 4.10 -5.93
CA LYS A 17 -8.16 4.99 -5.08
C LYS A 17 -9.23 4.15 -4.40
N LEU A 18 -8.87 3.58 -3.26
CA LEU A 18 -9.80 2.77 -2.48
C LEU A 18 -10.70 3.63 -1.59
N LYS A 19 -11.92 3.13 -1.33
CA LYS A 19 -12.81 3.54 -0.24
C LYS A 19 -13.32 2.24 0.41
N GLY A 20 -12.65 1.73 1.45
CA GLY A 20 -12.95 0.44 2.08
C GLY A 20 -11.72 -0.43 2.30
N GLU A 21 -11.90 -1.76 2.27
CA GLU A 21 -10.81 -2.75 2.25
C GLU A 21 -10.68 -3.41 0.87
N LEU A 22 -9.46 -3.77 0.49
CA LEU A 22 -9.20 -4.56 -0.71
C LEU A 22 -8.00 -5.47 -0.46
N ASN A 23 -8.23 -6.78 -0.57
CA ASN A 23 -7.17 -7.78 -0.51
C ASN A 23 -6.75 -8.14 -1.94
N LEU A 24 -5.47 -7.92 -2.28
CA LEU A 24 -4.92 -8.17 -3.61
C LEU A 24 -3.69 -9.07 -3.54
N GLU A 25 -3.68 -10.10 -4.39
CA GLU A 25 -2.48 -10.85 -4.74
C GLU A 25 -2.02 -10.41 -6.14
N ILE A 26 -0.81 -9.86 -6.24
CA ILE A 26 -0.29 -9.40 -7.53
C ILE A 26 1.05 -10.04 -7.81
N LYS A 27 1.13 -10.66 -8.99
CA LYS A 27 2.38 -11.16 -9.54
C LYS A 27 3.14 -10.04 -10.23
N CYS A 28 4.34 -9.74 -9.76
CA CYS A 28 5.22 -8.83 -10.47
C CYS A 28 5.70 -9.46 -11.79
N THR A 29 5.43 -8.82 -12.92
CA THR A 29 5.85 -9.34 -14.25
C THR A 29 7.36 -9.37 -14.41
N ARG A 30 8.11 -8.50 -13.71
CA ARG A 30 9.58 -8.45 -13.78
C ARG A 30 10.25 -9.50 -12.89
N CYS A 31 9.84 -9.57 -11.62
CA CYS A 31 10.47 -10.45 -10.62
C CYS A 31 9.82 -11.83 -10.53
N ARG A 32 8.68 -12.04 -11.22
CA ARG A 32 7.80 -13.22 -11.12
C ARG A 32 7.37 -13.58 -9.69
N THR A 33 7.63 -12.68 -8.74
CA THR A 33 7.32 -12.85 -7.32
C THR A 33 5.88 -12.40 -7.09
N PHE A 34 5.14 -13.19 -6.32
CA PHE A 34 3.80 -12.85 -5.86
C PHE A 34 3.91 -11.96 -4.63
N THR A 35 3.08 -10.93 -4.56
CA THR A 35 3.03 -10.03 -3.41
C THR A 35 1.58 -9.89 -2.99
N ASN A 36 1.32 -10.30 -1.74
CA ASN A 36 0.02 -10.20 -1.10
C ASN A 36 -0.04 -8.89 -0.31
N THR A 37 -1.10 -8.12 -0.54
CA THR A 37 -1.29 -6.88 0.18
C THR A 37 -2.77 -6.69 0.53
N ALA A 38 -3.00 -6.41 1.81
CA ALA A 38 -4.29 -5.99 2.32
C ALA A 38 -4.28 -4.46 2.36
N LEU A 39 -5.03 -3.82 1.46
CA LEU A 39 -5.20 -2.38 1.41
C LEU A 39 -6.40 -2.01 2.26
N ASN A 40 -6.16 -1.67 3.52
CA ASN A 40 -7.19 -1.09 4.36
C ASN A 40 -7.09 0.44 4.28
N LYS A 41 -8.02 1.09 3.58
CA LYS A 41 -8.16 2.54 3.69
C LYS A 41 -9.23 2.81 4.74
N ILE A 42 -8.80 2.85 5.99
CA ILE A 42 -9.59 3.38 7.08
C ILE A 42 -9.87 4.84 6.72
N THR A 43 -11.12 5.13 6.35
CA THR A 43 -11.56 6.50 6.24
C THR A 43 -11.70 6.99 7.68
N LEU A 44 -10.60 7.46 8.26
CA LEU A 44 -10.63 8.19 9.52
C LEU A 44 -11.40 9.48 9.25
N THR A 45 -12.73 9.43 9.31
CA THR A 45 -13.50 10.59 9.72
C THR A 45 -13.16 10.82 11.19
N ASN A 46 -12.02 11.44 11.45
CA ASN A 46 -11.83 12.48 12.46
C ASN A 46 -10.33 12.82 12.63
N ARG A 47 -10.17 14.11 12.93
CA ARG A 47 -8.96 14.93 13.04
C ARG A 47 -7.85 14.28 13.89
N TYR A 48 -6.62 14.79 13.69
CA TYR A 48 -5.40 14.67 14.53
C TYR A 48 -4.24 13.85 13.94
N ASP A 49 -3.39 14.62 13.26
CA ASP A 49 -1.95 14.46 13.02
C ASP A 49 -1.21 13.97 14.29
N PHE A 50 -0.35 12.95 14.17
CA PHE A 50 0.71 12.74 15.16
C PHE A 50 1.93 12.03 14.55
N HIS A 51 2.82 12.84 13.95
CA HIS A 51 4.22 12.51 13.86
C HIS A 51 4.79 12.24 15.28
N LYS A 52 5.25 11.01 15.55
CA LYS A 52 6.30 10.80 16.55
C LYS A 52 7.31 9.77 16.03
N MET A 53 8.39 10.32 15.49
CA MET A 53 9.67 9.65 15.35
C MET A 53 10.13 9.22 16.74
N ASN A 54 10.44 7.93 16.88
CA ASN A 54 10.98 7.36 18.10
C ASN A 54 12.45 7.77 18.20
N ASN A 55 12.78 8.53 19.25
CA ASN A 55 14.14 8.84 19.65
C ASN A 55 14.26 8.40 21.11
N ASN A 56 14.89 7.25 21.34
CA ASN A 56 15.93 7.01 22.35
C ASN A 56 16.34 5.54 22.33
#